data_AF-A0AAV7RYA0-F1
#
_entry.id   AF-A0AAV7RYA0-F1
#
_cell.length_a   1.000
_cell.length_b   1.000
_cell.length_c   1.000
_cell.angle_alpha   90.00
_cell.angle_beta   90.00
_cell.angle_gamma   90.00
#
_symmetry.space_group_name_H-M   'P 1'
#
loop_
_entity.id
_entity.type
_entity.pdbx_description
1 polymer ?
#
loop_
_entity_poly.entity_id
_entity_poly.type
_entity_poly.pdbx_seq_one_letter_code
_entity_poly.pdbx_strand_id
1 'polypeptide(L)'
;MTRQQITTLCKQLWALDGHRAEYALLRTKQRYDAGGDRAGHLLAHRLRVQAVGRWVVELQLSDGTRTCREEQIIAQFEQFYSDLYTEEGLDEEGVEGYLASVPRLRFP
;
A
#
# COMPACT_ATOMS: atom_id res chain seq x y z
N MET A 1 -10.55 26.53 -31.20
CA MET A 1 -11.33 25.39 -30.68
C MET A 1 -12.40 25.94 -29.76
N THR A 2 -13.68 25.72 -30.04
CA THR A 2 -14.78 26.30 -29.24
C THR A 2 -15.03 25.47 -27.99
N ARG A 3 -15.56 26.11 -26.93
CA ARG A 3 -15.82 25.45 -25.63
C ARG A 3 -16.67 24.18 -25.76
N GLN A 4 -17.61 24.18 -26.71
CA GLN A 4 -18.43 23.01 -27.02
C GLN A 4 -17.62 21.84 -27.61
N GLN A 5 -16.69 22.12 -28.53
CA GLN A 5 -15.81 21.11 -29.12
C GLN A 5 -14.96 20.40 -28.07
N ILE A 6 -14.45 21.15 -27.08
CA ILE A 6 -13.67 20.59 -25.97
C ILE A 6 -14.54 19.66 -25.13
N THR A 7 -15.76 20.08 -24.77
CA THR A 7 -16.66 19.24 -23.96
C THR A 7 -17.06 17.93 -24.65
N THR A 8 -17.27 17.95 -25.97
CA THR A 8 -17.55 16.72 -26.73
C THR A 8 -16.35 15.79 -26.77
N LEU A 9 -15.14 16.33 -26.91
CA LEU A 9 -13.91 15.54 -26.96
C LEU A 9 -13.59 14.90 -25.59
N CYS A 10 -13.77 15.65 -24.50
CA CYS A 10 -13.63 15.11 -23.15
C CYS A 10 -14.61 13.97 -22.87
N LYS A 11 -15.88 14.09 -23.31
CA LYS A 11 -16.88 13.02 -23.16
C LYS A 11 -16.48 11.75 -23.94
N GLN A 12 -15.97 11.92 -25.16
CA GLN A 12 -15.50 10.79 -25.96
C GLN A 12 -14.29 10.10 -25.34
N LEU A 13 -13.35 10.87 -24.79
CA LEU A 13 -12.18 10.32 -24.08
C LEU A 13 -12.58 9.52 -22.84
N TRP A 14 -13.49 10.05 -22.01
CA TRP A 14 -13.97 9.33 -20.83
C TRP A 14 -14.75 8.06 -21.18
N ALA A 15 -15.54 8.08 -22.25
CA ALA A 15 -16.24 6.88 -22.72
C ALA A 15 -15.26 5.79 -23.20
N LEU A 16 -14.20 6.19 -23.92
CA LEU A 16 -13.15 5.26 -24.35
C LEU A 16 -12.36 4.68 -23.18
N ASP A 17 -12.07 5.50 -22.16
CA ASP A 17 -11.35 5.04 -20.97
C ASP A 17 -12.22 4.07 -20.14
N GLY A 18 -13.51 4.37 -20.00
CA GLY A 18 -14.51 3.48 -19.39
C GLY A 18 -14.61 2.13 -20.11
N HIS A 19 -14.77 2.14 -21.43
CA HIS A 19 -14.83 0.90 -22.21
C HIS A 19 -13.53 0.08 -22.16
N ARG A 20 -12.38 0.75 -22.12
CA ARG A 20 -11.08 0.07 -21.99
C ARG A 20 -10.93 -0.58 -20.61
N ALA A 21 -11.39 0.10 -19.56
CA ALA A 21 -11.42 -0.43 -18.19
C ALA A 21 -12.41 -1.62 -18.06
N GLU A 22 -13.62 -1.48 -18.62
CA GLU A 22 -14.62 -2.55 -18.67
C GLU A 22 -14.11 -3.78 -19.44
N TYR A 23 -13.46 -3.57 -20.59
CA TYR A 23 -12.89 -4.65 -21.39
C TYR A 23 -11.73 -5.35 -20.67
N ALA A 24 -10.87 -4.61 -19.97
CA ALA A 24 -9.81 -5.19 -19.14
C ALA A 24 -10.38 -6.03 -17.99
N LEU A 25 -11.44 -5.53 -17.33
CA LEU A 25 -12.18 -6.27 -16.30
C LEU A 25 -12.86 -7.53 -16.85
N LEU A 26 -13.45 -7.45 -18.04
CA LEU A 26 -14.09 -8.60 -18.68
C LEU A 26 -13.05 -9.66 -19.06
N ARG A 27 -11.92 -9.27 -19.63
CA ARG A 27 -10.85 -10.18 -20.05
C ARG A 27 -10.20 -10.89 -18.86
N THR A 28 -9.98 -10.17 -17.77
CA THR A 28 -9.49 -10.76 -16.53
C THR A 28 -10.50 -11.76 -15.99
N LYS A 29 -11.78 -11.39 -15.87
CA LYS A 29 -12.86 -12.29 -15.39
C LYS A 29 -13.05 -13.53 -16.28
N GLN A 30 -13.05 -13.40 -17.60
CA GLN A 30 -13.17 -14.53 -18.53
C GLN A 30 -12.04 -15.54 -18.38
N ARG A 31 -10.81 -15.09 -18.13
CA ARG A 31 -9.65 -15.96 -17.90
C ARG A 31 -9.80 -16.79 -16.62
N TYR A 32 -10.50 -16.27 -15.61
CA TYR A 32 -10.79 -16.98 -14.36
C TYR A 32 -12.04 -17.89 -14.47
N ASP A 33 -13.02 -17.52 -15.29
CA ASP A 33 -14.27 -18.27 -15.45
C ASP A 33 -14.09 -19.54 -16.32
N ALA A 34 -13.20 -19.52 -17.31
CA ALA A 34 -12.96 -20.67 -18.19
C ALA A 34 -12.31 -21.89 -17.49
N GLY A 35 -11.75 -21.72 -16.29
CA GLY A 35 -11.06 -22.78 -15.54
C GLY A 35 -11.84 -23.36 -14.35
N GLY A 36 -13.01 -22.83 -14.01
CA GLY A 36 -13.79 -23.28 -12.83
C GLY A 36 -13.14 -22.96 -11.46
N ASP A 37 -12.00 -22.26 -11.45
CA ASP A 37 -11.09 -22.13 -10.29
C ASP A 37 -11.41 -20.91 -9.39
N ARG A 38 -12.60 -20.32 -9.57
CA ARG A 38 -12.99 -19.04 -8.99
C ARG A 38 -13.07 -19.06 -7.47
N ALA A 39 -13.53 -20.17 -6.88
CA ALA A 39 -13.64 -20.27 -5.42
C ALA A 39 -12.28 -20.53 -4.76
N GLY A 40 -11.46 -21.42 -5.34
CA GLY A 40 -10.14 -21.78 -4.82
C GLY A 40 -9.14 -20.63 -4.91
N HIS A 41 -9.07 -19.94 -6.04
CA HIS A 41 -8.18 -18.79 -6.18
C HIS A 41 -8.62 -17.57 -5.38
N LEU A 42 -9.93 -17.32 -5.26
CA LEU A 42 -10.43 -16.21 -4.46
C LEU A 42 -10.18 -16.49 -2.96
N LEU A 43 -10.33 -17.74 -2.52
CA LEU A 43 -9.92 -18.17 -1.18
C LEU A 43 -8.41 -18.04 -0.98
N ALA A 44 -7.58 -18.53 -1.89
CA ALA A 44 -6.13 -18.44 -1.80
C ALA A 44 -5.64 -16.97 -1.79
N HIS A 45 -6.25 -16.12 -2.62
CA HIS A 45 -5.99 -14.68 -2.62
C HIS A 45 -6.40 -14.03 -1.29
N ARG A 46 -7.59 -14.35 -0.76
CA ARG A 46 -8.03 -13.85 0.55
C ARG A 46 -7.13 -14.32 1.68
N LEU A 47 -6.72 -15.59 1.69
CA LEU A 47 -5.79 -16.14 2.68
C LEU A 47 -4.42 -15.47 2.59
N ARG A 48 -3.92 -15.22 1.36
CA ARG A 48 -2.67 -14.48 1.15
C ARG A 48 -2.76 -13.05 1.64
N VAL A 49 -3.84 -12.33 1.31
CA VAL A 49 -4.06 -10.95 1.80
C VAL A 49 -4.19 -10.93 3.32
N GLN A 50 -4.90 -11.89 3.91
CA GLN A 50 -5.05 -11.99 5.36
C GLN A 50 -3.75 -12.38 6.07
N ALA A 51 -2.92 -13.23 5.45
CA ALA A 51 -1.61 -13.58 5.98
C ALA A 51 -0.65 -12.38 5.94
N VAL A 52 -0.58 -11.68 4.80
CA VAL A 52 0.27 -10.49 4.62
C VAL A 52 -0.20 -9.31 5.47
N GLY A 53 -1.52 -9.13 5.63
CA GLY A 53 -2.10 -8.10 6.49
C GLY A 53 -1.83 -8.28 7.99
N ARG A 54 -1.30 -9.44 8.41
CA ARG A 54 -0.95 -9.75 9.81
C ARG A 54 0.55 -9.69 10.10
N TRP A 55 1.38 -9.16 9.20
CA TRP A 55 2.84 -9.24 9.35
C TRP A 55 3.45 -8.28 10.37
N VAL A 56 2.72 -7.25 10.83
CA VAL A 56 3.14 -6.50 12.02
C VAL A 56 2.52 -7.15 13.24
N VAL A 57 3.22 -8.15 13.77
CA VAL A 57 2.75 -8.91 14.94
C VAL A 57 2.93 -8.07 16.21
N GLU A 58 4.02 -7.33 16.32
CA GLU A 58 4.35 -6.52 17.49
C GLU A 58 5.47 -5.53 17.13
N LEU A 59 5.30 -4.25 17.46
CA LEU A 59 6.31 -3.20 17.33
C LEU A 59 6.74 -2.73 18.71
N GLN A 60 8.04 -2.66 18.96
CA GLN A 60 8.59 -2.13 20.20
C GLN A 60 8.80 -0.62 20.02
N LEU A 61 8.10 0.21 20.77
CA LEU A 61 8.27 1.67 20.76
C LEU A 61 9.61 2.07 21.38
N SER A 62 9.99 3.33 21.14
CA SER A 62 11.14 4.02 21.77
C SER A 62 11.19 3.85 23.29
N ASP A 63 10.02 3.80 23.93
CA ASP A 63 9.86 3.74 25.39
C ASP A 63 10.04 2.31 25.92
N GLY A 64 10.37 1.35 25.04
CA GLY A 64 10.47 -0.07 25.35
C GLY A 64 9.12 -0.80 25.42
N THR A 65 8.01 -0.06 25.37
CA THR A 65 6.65 -0.61 25.36
C THR A 65 6.34 -1.28 24.03
N ARG A 66 5.64 -2.41 24.05
CA ARG A 66 5.27 -3.13 22.83
C ARG A 66 3.82 -2.86 22.45
N THR A 67 3.55 -2.66 21.16
CA THR A 67 2.20 -2.47 20.65
C THR A 67 1.93 -3.29 19.40
N CYS A 68 0.65 -3.65 19.25
CA CYS A 68 0.08 -4.24 18.04
C CYS A 68 -1.02 -3.34 17.46
N ARG A 69 -1.20 -2.13 18.01
CA ARG A 69 -2.24 -1.18 17.56
C ARG A 69 -1.76 -0.43 16.34
N GLU A 70 -2.52 -0.54 15.25
CA GLU A 70 -2.22 0.08 13.97
C GLU A 70 -2.00 1.60 14.08
N GLU A 71 -2.86 2.30 14.83
CA GLU A 71 -2.75 3.74 15.05
C GLU A 71 -1.41 4.15 15.68
N GLN A 72 -0.92 3.36 16.63
CA GLN A 72 0.35 3.62 17.31
C GLN A 72 1.55 3.30 16.43
N ILE A 73 1.43 2.26 15.60
CA ILE A 73 2.46 1.89 14.62
C ILE A 73 2.59 2.99 13.57
N ILE A 74 1.48 3.44 12.99
CA ILE A 74 1.47 4.50 11.98
C ILE A 74 2.06 5.79 12.55
N ALA A 75 1.61 6.23 13.73
CA ALA A 75 2.13 7.43 14.37
C ALA A 75 3.65 7.36 14.61
N GLN A 76 4.16 6.19 15.03
CA GLN A 76 5.60 5.99 15.22
C GLN A 76 6.39 6.08 13.91
N PHE A 77 5.88 5.48 12.84
CA PHE A 77 6.51 5.56 11.52
C PHE A 77 6.46 6.97 10.93
N GLU A 78 5.34 7.67 11.08
CA GLU A 78 5.19 9.06 10.63
C GLU A 78 6.18 9.98 11.35
N GLN A 79 6.29 9.85 12.68
CA GLN A 79 7.26 10.61 13.46
C GLN A 79 8.70 10.30 13.04
N PHE A 80 9.03 9.01 12.90
CA PHE A 80 10.35 8.58 12.45
C PHE A 80 10.75 9.20 11.11
N TYR A 81 9.88 9.08 10.10
CA TYR A 81 10.20 9.63 8.78
C TYR A 81 10.18 11.16 8.76
N SER A 82 9.32 11.80 9.58
CA SER A 82 9.36 13.25 9.76
C SER A 82 10.72 13.68 10.27
N ASP A 83 11.21 13.08 11.36
CA ASP A 83 12.50 13.39 11.97
C ASP A 83 13.65 13.13 10.98
N LEU A 84 13.65 11.97 10.31
CA LEU A 84 14.68 11.59 9.33
C LEU A 84 14.81 12.58 8.16
N TYR A 85 13.69 13.14 7.69
CA TYR A 85 13.68 14.06 6.55
C TYR A 85 13.68 15.55 6.95
N THR A 86 13.58 15.86 8.25
CA THR A 86 13.68 17.24 8.76
C THR A 86 14.99 17.53 9.48
N GLU A 87 15.71 16.52 9.97
CA GLU A 87 17.07 16.71 10.48
C GLU A 87 18.03 17.05 9.33
N GLU A 88 18.42 18.31 9.28
CA GLU A 88 19.37 18.87 8.33
C GLU A 88 20.79 18.36 8.68
N GLY A 89 21.14 17.19 8.14
CA GLY A 89 22.50 16.64 8.20
C GLY A 89 22.74 15.68 9.36
N LEU A 90 22.40 14.41 9.16
CA LEU A 90 22.98 13.31 9.93
C LEU A 90 24.37 12.98 9.33
N ASP A 91 25.44 13.24 10.07
CA ASP A 91 26.75 12.66 9.79
C ASP A 91 26.65 11.12 9.82
N GLU A 92 27.50 10.38 9.09
CA GLU A 92 27.42 8.90 8.97
C GLU A 92 27.33 8.19 10.35
N GLU A 93 28.00 8.74 11.37
CA GLU A 93 28.00 8.23 12.74
C GLU A 93 26.67 8.51 13.48
N GLY A 94 26.02 9.64 13.16
CA GLY A 94 24.67 9.98 13.61
C GLY A 94 23.60 9.09 12.97
N VAL A 95 23.78 8.72 11.70
CA VAL A 95 22.88 7.78 11.01
C VAL A 95 22.90 6.40 11.67
N GLU A 96 24.08 5.88 12.03
CA GLU A 96 24.21 4.57 12.68
C GLU A 96 23.54 4.54 14.06
N GLY A 97 23.75 5.59 14.88
CA GLY A 97 23.07 5.75 16.17
C GLY A 97 21.56 5.92 16.04
N TYR A 98 21.12 6.66 15.02
CA TYR A 98 19.72 6.87 14.70
C TYR A 98 19.03 5.57 14.25
N LEU A 99 19.66 4.82 13.33
CA LEU A 99 19.20 3.51 12.88
C LEU A 99 19.18 2.47 14.00
N ALA A 100 20.07 2.58 14.99
CA ALA A 100 20.04 1.74 16.19
C ALA A 100 18.85 2.03 17.11
N SER A 101 18.32 3.27 17.09
CA SER A 101 17.11 3.66 17.82
C SER A 101 15.81 3.24 17.12
N VAL A 102 15.89 2.79 15.86
CA VAL A 102 14.74 2.34 15.09
C VAL A 102 14.07 1.13 15.75
N PRO A 103 12.72 1.17 15.89
CA PRO A 103 11.96 0.04 16.40
C PRO A 103 12.17 -1.19 15.50
N ARG A 104 12.81 -2.23 16.04
CA ARG A 104 13.09 -3.46 15.30
C ARG A 104 11.82 -4.26 15.08
N LEU A 105 11.45 -4.44 13.82
CA LEU A 105 10.38 -5.35 13.42
C LEU A 105 10.85 -6.79 13.64
N ARG A 106 10.16 -7.51 14.52
CA ARG A 106 10.41 -8.93 14.73
C ARG A 106 9.44 -9.74 13.88
N PHE A 107 10.00 -10.45 12.90
CA PHE A 107 9.27 -11.46 12.15
C PHE A 107 9.51 -12.85 12.79
N PRO A 108 8.51 -13.74 12.78
CA PRO A 108 8.66 -15.12 13.25
C PRO A 108 9.56 -15.97 12.34
#